data_AF-A0A430R0K3-F1
#
_entry.id   AF-A0A430R0K3-F1
#
_cell.length_a   1.000
_cell.length_b   1.000
_cell.length_c   1.000
_cell.angle_alpha   90.00
_cell.angle_beta   90.00
_cell.angle_gamma   90.00
#
_symmetry.space_group_name_H-M   'P 1'
#
loop_
_entity.id
_entity.type
_entity.pdbx_description
1 polymer ?
#
loop_
_entity_poly.entity_id
_entity_poly.type
_entity_poly.pdbx_seq_one_letter_code
_entity_poly.pdbx_strand_id
1 'polypeptide(L)'
;ALGMGSGKTLIQIGTFTELNAEGKARKGLFIVPSVVRNQFAEEMARFTEPGRYRFHAKDAPFHERLQAYRDPTTHMVVVTHQTFRDDMLRLMAAHTGLPLEEFQEHFKGLPEESRRRLLRETLQANGMDHLLDYVAIDEGHQALGREGKPDAFLQ
;
A
#
# COMPACT_ATOMS: atom_id res chain seq x y z
N ALA A 1 -19.01 -8.46 11.33
CA ALA A 1 -18.57 -8.58 9.93
C ALA A 1 -19.30 -7.53 9.11
N LEU A 2 -18.62 -6.47 8.68
CA LEU A 2 -19.16 -5.56 7.66
C LEU A 2 -18.61 -6.08 6.34
N GLY A 3 -19.45 -6.78 5.58
CA GLY A 3 -19.08 -7.32 4.27
C GLY A 3 -18.76 -6.21 3.25
N MET A 4 -18.16 -6.64 2.14
CA MET A 4 -18.02 -5.83 0.92
C MET A 4 -19.37 -5.15 0.60
N GLY A 5 -19.34 -3.85 0.32
CA GLY A 5 -20.55 -3.04 0.13
C GLY A 5 -21.01 -2.22 1.35
N SER A 6 -20.27 -2.24 2.47
CA SER A 6 -20.60 -1.44 3.68
C SER A 6 -20.27 0.06 3.59
N GLY A 7 -19.94 0.58 2.41
CA GLY A 7 -19.62 2.00 2.18
C GLY A 7 -18.21 2.43 2.60
N LYS A 8 -17.42 1.57 3.26
CA LYS A 8 -16.04 1.88 3.67
C LYS A 8 -15.13 2.19 2.47
N THR A 9 -15.18 1.35 1.43
CA THR A 9 -14.38 1.59 0.22
C THR A 9 -14.73 2.93 -0.41
N LEU A 10 -16.03 3.28 -0.43
CA LEU A 10 -16.51 4.56 -0.97
C LEU A 10 -15.98 5.74 -0.17
N ILE A 11 -16.00 5.66 1.16
CA ILE A 11 -15.43 6.68 2.03
C ILE A 11 -13.94 6.84 1.75
N GLN A 12 -13.20 5.73 1.59
CA GLN A 12 -11.77 5.76 1.32
C GLN A 12 -11.47 6.40 -0.05
N ILE A 13 -12.19 5.98 -1.10
CA ILE A 13 -12.05 6.55 -2.45
C ILE A 13 -12.40 8.05 -2.43
N GLY A 14 -13.55 8.41 -1.86
CA GLY A 14 -14.01 9.80 -1.77
C GLY A 14 -13.04 10.70 -1.00
N THR A 15 -12.52 10.21 0.13
CA THR A 15 -11.51 10.93 0.92
C THR A 15 -10.24 11.17 0.10
N PHE A 16 -9.76 10.14 -0.62
CA PHE A 16 -8.60 10.32 -1.49
C PHE A 16 -8.88 11.33 -2.61
N THR A 17 -10.02 11.23 -3.30
CA THR A 17 -10.33 12.12 -4.42
C THR A 17 -10.41 13.59 -4.00
N GLU A 18 -10.94 13.86 -2.80
CA GLU A 18 -10.97 15.21 -2.20
C GLU A 18 -9.55 15.71 -1.94
N LEU A 19 -8.72 14.93 -1.21
CA LEU A 19 -7.34 15.29 -0.92
C LEU A 19 -6.49 15.47 -2.19
N ASN A 20 -6.76 14.69 -3.23
CA ASN A 20 -6.10 14.82 -4.51
C ASN A 20 -6.53 16.10 -5.25
N ALA A 21 -7.82 16.44 -5.24
CA ALA A 21 -8.33 17.67 -5.83
C ALA A 21 -7.76 18.93 -5.14
N GLU A 22 -7.51 18.86 -3.83
CA GLU A 22 -6.85 19.92 -3.07
C GLU A 22 -5.32 19.95 -3.21
N GLY A 23 -4.72 19.01 -3.96
CA GLY A 23 -3.27 18.88 -4.10
C GLY A 23 -2.53 18.39 -2.84
N LYS A 24 -3.26 17.88 -1.84
CA LYS A 24 -2.72 17.37 -0.57
C LYS A 24 -2.24 15.93 -0.66
N ALA A 25 -2.77 15.14 -1.60
CA ALA A 25 -2.33 13.78 -1.83
C ALA A 25 -2.14 13.46 -3.31
N ARG A 26 -0.95 13.02 -3.71
CA ARG A 26 -0.65 12.63 -5.10
C ARG A 26 -1.00 11.17 -5.37
N LYS A 27 -0.91 10.31 -4.36
CA LYS A 27 -1.17 8.86 -4.45
C LYS A 27 -2.12 8.40 -3.34
N GLY A 28 -3.04 7.52 -3.70
CA GLY A 28 -3.80 6.71 -2.76
C GLY A 28 -3.31 5.27 -2.79
N LEU A 29 -2.72 4.80 -1.70
CA LEU A 29 -2.37 3.40 -1.49
C LEU A 29 -3.47 2.70 -0.69
N PHE A 30 -4.08 1.68 -1.27
CA PHE A 30 -5.14 0.90 -0.66
C PHE A 30 -4.64 -0.54 -0.43
N ILE A 31 -4.54 -0.93 0.84
CA ILE A 31 -4.07 -2.24 1.27
C ILE A 31 -5.28 -3.03 1.78
N VAL A 32 -5.70 -4.02 1.02
CA VAL A 32 -7.02 -4.68 1.20
C VAL A 32 -6.92 -6.21 1.09
N PRO A 33 -7.94 -6.99 1.46
CA PRO A 33 -8.01 -8.41 1.12
C PRO A 33 -8.09 -8.66 -0.39
N SER A 34 -7.67 -9.84 -0.87
CA SER A 34 -7.66 -10.19 -2.30
C SER A 34 -9.05 -10.06 -2.96
N VAL A 35 -10.10 -10.46 -2.24
CA VAL A 35 -11.50 -10.34 -2.71
C VAL A 35 -11.84 -8.86 -2.97
N VAL A 36 -11.44 -7.97 -2.05
CA VAL A 36 -11.65 -6.51 -2.15
C VAL A 36 -10.89 -5.89 -3.29
N ARG A 37 -9.61 -6.23 -3.46
CA ARG A 37 -8.82 -5.76 -4.61
C ARG A 37 -9.51 -6.04 -5.94
N ASN A 38 -10.05 -7.25 -6.11
CA ASN A 38 -10.68 -7.66 -7.36
C ASN A 38 -11.99 -6.90 -7.65
N GLN A 39 -12.68 -6.40 -6.63
CA GLN A 39 -13.88 -5.56 -6.79
C GLN A 39 -13.56 -4.06 -6.88
N PHE A 40 -12.39 -3.66 -6.39
CA PHE A 40 -11.99 -2.25 -6.27
C PHE A 40 -11.98 -1.54 -7.63
N ALA A 41 -11.52 -2.21 -8.70
CA ALA A 41 -11.51 -1.62 -10.04
C ALA A 41 -12.91 -1.22 -10.53
N GLU A 42 -13.93 -2.04 -10.24
CA GLU A 42 -15.31 -1.74 -10.60
C GLU A 42 -15.88 -0.60 -9.75
N GLU A 43 -15.59 -0.58 -8.45
CA GLU A 43 -16.01 0.51 -7.57
C GLU A 43 -15.37 1.83 -8.02
N MET A 44 -14.07 1.84 -8.31
CA MET A 44 -13.38 3.00 -8.86
C MET A 44 -14.04 3.56 -10.11
N ALA A 45 -14.38 2.69 -11.06
CA ALA A 45 -15.04 3.08 -12.30
C ALA A 45 -16.47 3.65 -12.06
N ARG A 46 -17.16 3.21 -11.00
CA ARG A 46 -18.51 3.68 -10.66
C ARG A 46 -18.52 5.02 -9.92
N PHE A 47 -17.51 5.27 -9.08
CA PHE A 47 -17.53 6.37 -8.11
C PHE A 47 -16.59 7.53 -8.44
N THR A 48 -15.81 7.41 -9.52
CA THR A 48 -14.95 8.51 -9.98
C THR A 48 -15.36 9.03 -11.34
N GLU A 49 -15.04 10.30 -11.60
CA GLU A 49 -15.24 10.91 -12.92
C GLU A 49 -14.44 10.12 -13.99
N PRO A 50 -15.12 9.63 -15.05
CA PRO A 50 -14.46 8.86 -16.10
C PRO A 50 -13.24 9.57 -16.69
N GLY A 51 -12.10 8.90 -16.69
CA GLY A 51 -10.85 9.42 -17.27
C GLY A 51 -10.08 10.40 -16.39
N ARG A 52 -10.63 10.86 -15.25
CA ARG A 52 -9.92 11.77 -14.33
C ARG A 52 -8.84 11.07 -13.53
N TYR A 53 -9.10 9.84 -13.08
CA TYR A 53 -8.18 9.08 -12.23
C TYR A 53 -7.72 7.81 -12.93
N ARG A 54 -6.41 7.53 -12.85
CA ARG A 54 -5.80 6.26 -13.29
C ARG A 54 -5.51 5.41 -12.07
N PHE A 55 -5.78 4.11 -12.16
CA PHE A 55 -5.61 3.21 -11.03
C PHE A 55 -4.96 1.87 -11.43
N HIS A 56 -4.21 1.29 -10.50
CA HIS A 56 -3.72 -0.07 -10.56
C HIS A 56 -4.44 -0.91 -9.51
N ALA A 57 -5.39 -1.75 -9.92
CA ALA A 57 -6.23 -2.53 -9.00
C ALA A 57 -6.43 -3.97 -9.49
N LYS A 58 -5.33 -4.69 -9.70
CA LYS A 58 -5.33 -6.06 -10.22
C LYS A 58 -4.17 -6.86 -9.64
N ASP A 59 -4.20 -8.17 -9.85
CA ASP A 59 -3.00 -8.97 -9.67
C ASP A 59 -2.00 -8.68 -10.78
N ALA A 60 -0.74 -8.48 -10.42
CA ALA A 60 0.31 -8.10 -11.36
C ALA A 60 1.67 -8.52 -10.79
N PRO A 61 2.68 -8.83 -11.63
CA PRO A 61 4.02 -9.13 -11.15
C PRO A 61 4.68 -7.90 -10.47
N PHE A 62 5.70 -8.16 -9.64
CA PHE A 62 6.40 -7.12 -8.86
C PHE A 62 6.82 -5.89 -9.69
N HIS A 63 7.40 -6.09 -10.88
CA HIS A 63 7.90 -4.99 -11.69
C HIS A 63 6.78 -4.03 -12.15
N GLU A 64 5.59 -4.56 -12.45
CA GLU A 64 4.43 -3.76 -12.84
C GLU A 64 3.87 -2.98 -11.63
N ARG A 65 3.80 -3.62 -10.46
CA ARG A 65 3.41 -2.94 -9.22
C ARG A 65 4.39 -1.83 -8.85
N LEU A 66 5.69 -2.09 -8.97
CA LEU A 66 6.73 -1.09 -8.75
C LEU A 66 6.60 0.10 -9.70
N GLN A 67 6.26 -0.15 -10.97
CA GLN A 67 5.96 0.92 -11.92
C GLN A 67 4.74 1.72 -11.49
N ALA A 68 3.65 1.07 -11.05
CA ALA A 68 2.45 1.75 -10.57
C ALA A 68 2.71 2.61 -9.31
N TYR A 69 3.55 2.14 -8.38
CA TYR A 69 3.96 2.91 -7.21
C TYR A 69 4.72 4.19 -7.62
N ARG A 70 5.64 4.08 -8.58
CA ARG A 70 6.50 5.18 -9.04
C ARG A 70 5.81 6.17 -9.98
N ASP A 71 4.91 5.70 -10.84
CA ASP A 71 4.32 6.49 -11.92
C ASP A 71 3.44 7.61 -11.35
N PRO A 72 3.81 8.89 -11.50
CA PRO A 72 3.05 10.01 -10.94
C PRO A 72 1.66 10.16 -11.57
N THR A 73 1.42 9.53 -12.72
CA THR A 73 0.11 9.55 -13.40
C THR A 73 -0.84 8.47 -12.91
N THR A 74 -0.34 7.45 -12.21
CA THR A 74 -1.18 6.47 -11.52
C THR A 74 -1.61 7.07 -10.19
N HIS A 75 -2.90 7.35 -10.01
CA HIS A 75 -3.42 8.07 -8.83
C HIS A 75 -3.68 7.12 -7.66
N MET A 76 -4.14 5.91 -7.94
CA MET A 76 -4.53 4.94 -6.92
C MET A 76 -3.89 3.58 -7.18
N VAL A 77 -3.33 2.97 -6.14
CA VAL A 77 -2.75 1.63 -6.21
C VAL A 77 -3.39 0.76 -5.14
N VAL A 78 -3.94 -0.37 -5.56
CA VAL A 78 -4.67 -1.30 -4.70
C VAL A 78 -3.92 -2.62 -4.70
N VAL A 79 -3.45 -3.03 -3.53
CA VAL A 79 -2.67 -4.24 -3.35
C VAL A 79 -3.17 -5.01 -2.14
N THR A 80 -2.79 -6.29 -2.07
CA THR A 80 -3.07 -7.07 -0.86
C THR A 80 -2.07 -6.76 0.25
N HIS A 81 -2.42 -7.14 1.48
CA HIS A 81 -1.52 -7.04 2.63
C HIS A 81 -0.20 -7.77 2.37
N GLN A 82 -0.29 -9.02 1.92
CA GLN A 82 0.86 -9.84 1.59
C GLN A 82 1.68 -9.22 0.45
N THR A 83 1.00 -8.77 -0.62
CA THR A 83 1.66 -8.11 -1.75
C THR A 83 2.46 -6.89 -1.32
N PHE A 84 1.85 -6.00 -0.52
CA PHE A 84 2.53 -4.80 -0.04
C PHE A 84 3.73 -5.13 0.85
N ARG A 85 3.56 -6.06 1.80
CA ARG A 85 4.65 -6.53 2.66
C ARG A 85 5.82 -7.08 1.85
N ASP A 86 5.55 -8.02 0.94
CA ASP A 86 6.59 -8.70 0.17
C ASP A 86 7.31 -7.71 -0.77
N ASP A 87 6.59 -6.74 -1.34
CA ASP A 87 7.15 -5.65 -2.15
C ASP A 87 8.10 -4.78 -1.32
N MET A 88 7.65 -4.34 -0.14
CA MET A 88 8.46 -3.48 0.73
C MET A 88 9.69 -4.21 1.26
N LEU A 89 9.57 -5.48 1.67
CA LEU A 89 10.71 -6.29 2.11
C LEU A 89 11.75 -6.44 0.98
N ARG A 90 11.29 -6.72 -0.25
CA ARG A 90 12.18 -6.81 -1.42
C ARG A 90 12.90 -5.49 -1.69
N LEU A 91 12.18 -4.37 -1.62
CA LEU A 91 12.74 -3.04 -1.87
C LEU A 91 13.74 -2.63 -0.77
N MET A 92 13.44 -2.90 0.50
CA MET A 92 14.35 -2.58 1.60
C MET A 92 15.59 -3.48 1.61
N ALA A 93 15.45 -4.78 1.30
CA ALA A 93 16.58 -5.68 1.10
C ALA A 93 17.52 -5.15 0.00
N ALA A 94 16.96 -4.78 -1.16
CA ALA A 94 17.73 -4.18 -2.25
C ALA A 94 18.38 -2.85 -1.85
N HIS A 95 17.69 -2.01 -1.07
CA HIS A 95 18.23 -0.72 -0.60
C HIS A 95 19.41 -0.91 0.37
N THR A 96 19.37 -1.92 1.22
CA THR A 96 20.45 -2.24 2.19
C THR A 96 21.58 -3.07 1.57
N GLY A 97 21.40 -3.61 0.37
CA GLY A 97 22.35 -4.50 -0.28
C GLY A 97 22.40 -5.91 0.32
N LEU A 98 21.47 -6.25 1.22
CA LEU A 98 21.38 -7.57 1.84
C LEU A 98 20.54 -8.53 0.99
N PRO A 99 20.90 -9.83 0.92
CA PRO A 99 20.00 -10.87 0.43
C PRO A 99 18.66 -10.86 1.18
N LEU A 100 17.55 -11.17 0.50
CA LEU A 100 16.20 -11.05 1.07
C LEU A 100 16.03 -11.87 2.36
N GLU A 101 16.55 -13.10 2.40
CA GLU A 101 16.44 -13.97 3.58
C GLU A 101 17.19 -13.40 4.79
N GLU A 102 18.43 -12.92 4.58
CA GLU A 102 19.23 -12.26 5.61
C GLU A 102 18.58 -10.95 6.07
N PHE A 103 18.02 -10.19 5.12
CA PHE A 103 17.30 -8.95 5.42
C PHE A 103 16.06 -9.20 6.28
N GLN A 104 15.29 -10.26 6.03
CA GLN A 104 14.11 -10.58 6.82
C GLN A 104 14.45 -10.85 8.29
N GLU A 105 15.52 -11.60 8.56
CA GLU A 105 16.00 -11.84 9.92
C GLU A 105 16.54 -10.56 10.57
N HIS A 106 17.31 -9.77 9.82
CA HIS A 106 17.77 -8.46 10.29
C HIS A 106 16.59 -7.54 10.64
N PHE A 107 15.58 -7.46 9.79
CA PHE A 107 14.43 -6.59 9.94
C PHE A 107 13.57 -6.95 11.16
N LYS A 108 13.44 -8.25 11.50
CA LYS A 108 12.79 -8.72 12.74
C LYS A 108 13.47 -8.14 13.99
N GLY A 109 14.78 -7.99 13.98
CA GLY A 109 15.55 -7.43 15.10
C GLY A 109 15.53 -5.90 15.21
N LEU A 110 15.09 -5.19 14.15
CA LEU A 110 15.09 -3.72 14.15
C LEU A 110 14.02 -3.15 15.09
N PRO A 111 14.33 -2.10 15.87
CA PRO A 111 13.33 -1.29 16.57
C PRO A 111 12.32 -0.68 15.58
N GLU A 112 11.10 -0.45 16.04
CA GLU A 112 10.02 0.09 15.20
C GLU A 112 10.41 1.42 14.51
N GLU A 113 11.06 2.33 15.22
CA GLU A 113 11.53 3.60 14.64
C GLU A 113 12.51 3.38 13.49
N SER A 114 13.42 2.40 13.63
CA SER A 114 14.40 2.06 12.59
C SER A 114 13.72 1.46 11.38
N ARG A 115 12.70 0.61 11.57
CA ARG A 115 11.90 0.05 10.46
C ARG A 115 11.16 1.14 9.70
N ARG A 116 10.52 2.09 10.41
CA ARG A 116 9.83 3.24 9.79
C ARG A 116 10.79 4.13 9.02
N ARG A 117 11.99 4.40 9.56
CA ARG A 117 13.03 5.17 8.89
C ARG A 117 13.50 4.49 7.62
N LEU A 118 13.84 3.20 7.70
CA LEU A 118 14.29 2.41 6.57
C LEU A 118 13.24 2.36 5.45
N LEU A 119 11.96 2.19 5.81
CA LEU A 119 10.87 2.25 4.84
C LEU A 119 10.86 3.60 4.10
N ARG A 120 10.92 4.73 4.83
CA ARG A 120 10.92 6.06 4.22
C ARG A 120 12.12 6.29 3.31
N GLU A 121 13.32 5.95 3.76
CA GLU A 121 14.56 6.06 2.97
C GLU A 121 14.47 5.20 1.70
N THR A 122 13.95 3.99 1.82
CA THR A 122 13.74 3.08 0.69
C THR A 122 12.74 3.67 -0.31
N LEU A 123 11.61 4.21 0.15
CA LEU A 123 10.63 4.84 -0.73
C LEU A 123 11.24 6.04 -1.46
N GLN A 124 11.98 6.89 -0.75
CA GLN A 124 12.61 8.08 -1.30
C GLN A 124 13.68 7.71 -2.35
N ALA A 125 14.54 6.75 -2.05
CA ALA A 125 15.55 6.24 -2.97
C ALA A 125 14.96 5.60 -4.25
N ASN A 126 13.70 5.16 -4.18
CA ASN A 126 12.97 4.56 -5.29
C ASN A 126 12.01 5.53 -6.01
N GLY A 127 11.97 6.82 -5.64
CA GLY A 127 11.06 7.81 -6.23
C GLY A 127 9.59 7.60 -5.86
N MET A 128 9.33 7.06 -4.67
CA MET A 128 7.99 6.68 -4.16
C MET A 128 7.65 7.40 -2.84
N ASP A 129 8.27 8.54 -2.56
CA ASP A 129 8.00 9.37 -1.36
C ASP A 129 6.51 9.75 -1.24
N HIS A 130 5.85 9.95 -2.38
CA HIS A 130 4.44 10.26 -2.49
C HIS A 130 3.49 9.07 -2.22
N LEU A 131 4.01 7.83 -2.13
CA LEU A 131 3.20 6.63 -1.91
C LEU A 131 2.49 6.63 -0.55
N LEU A 132 2.99 7.41 0.41
CA LEU A 132 2.42 7.54 1.76
C LEU A 132 1.57 8.80 1.95
N ASP A 133 1.30 9.57 0.89
CA ASP A 133 0.44 10.76 0.95
C ASP A 133 -0.97 10.43 1.46
N TYR A 134 -1.51 9.28 1.05
CA TYR A 134 -2.75 8.71 1.57
C TYR A 134 -2.64 7.19 1.60
N VAL A 135 -2.85 6.60 2.78
CA VAL A 135 -2.85 5.14 2.97
C VAL A 135 -4.15 4.72 3.64
N ALA A 136 -4.87 3.81 2.99
CA ALA A 136 -6.06 3.17 3.53
C ALA A 136 -5.79 1.67 3.71
N ILE A 137 -5.98 1.17 4.92
CA ILE A 137 -5.80 -0.25 5.27
C ILE A 137 -7.15 -0.81 5.68
N ASP A 138 -7.68 -1.77 4.91
CA ASP A 138 -8.89 -2.50 5.27
C ASP A 138 -8.55 -3.77 6.06
N GLU A 139 -9.40 -4.20 6.98
CA GLU A 139 -9.14 -5.37 7.85
C GLU A 139 -7.82 -5.29 8.64
N GLY A 140 -7.27 -4.09 8.83
CA GLY A 140 -5.98 -3.85 9.51
C GLY A 140 -5.94 -4.28 10.98
N HIS A 141 -7.06 -4.70 11.58
CA HIS A 141 -7.09 -5.34 12.90
C HIS A 141 -6.55 -6.78 12.89
N GLN A 142 -6.39 -7.41 11.72
CA GLN A 142 -5.52 -8.58 11.56
C GLN A 142 -4.03 -8.21 11.54
N ALA A 143 -3.71 -6.95 11.18
CA ALA A 143 -2.35 -6.42 11.13
C ALA A 143 -1.90 -5.72 12.44
N LEU A 144 -2.84 -5.25 13.26
CA LEU A 144 -2.54 -4.64 14.55
C LEU A 144 -2.27 -5.72 15.58
N GLY A 145 -0.99 -5.89 15.93
CA GLY A 145 -0.58 -6.59 17.13
C GLY A 145 -1.29 -5.98 18.34
N ARG A 146 -2.31 -6.67 18.86
CA ARG A 146 -2.75 -6.45 20.24
C ARG A 146 -1.55 -6.71 21.14
N GLU A 147 -1.35 -5.87 22.16
CA GLU A 147 -0.28 -6.00 23.16
C GLU A 147 0.00 -7.48 23.48
N GLY A 148 1.23 -7.93 23.17
CA GLY A 148 1.69 -9.29 23.43
C GLY A 148 1.68 -10.28 22.25
N LYS A 149 1.41 -9.87 21.00
CA LYS A 149 1.60 -10.75 19.82
C LYS A 149 2.58 -10.17 18.77
N PRO A 150 3.32 -11.04 18.04
CA PRO A 150 4.36 -10.63 17.11
C PRO A 150 3.82 -9.76 15.97
N ASP A 151 4.70 -8.91 15.43
CA ASP A 151 4.45 -8.00 14.31
C ASP A 151 3.83 -8.71 13.09
N ALA A 152 2.62 -8.30 12.71
CA ALA A 152 1.92 -8.87 11.55
C ALA A 152 2.57 -8.51 10.21
N PHE A 153 3.48 -7.52 10.19
CA PHE A 153 4.31 -7.25 9.02
C PHE A 153 5.32 -8.38 8.72
N LEU A 154 5.49 -9.35 9.64
CA LEU A 154 6.49 -10.42 9.53
C LEU A 154 5.92 -11.83 9.69
N GLN A 155 4.58 -11.99 9.80
CA GLN A 155 3.88 -13.27 9.81
C GLN A 155 3.29 -13.59 8.44
#